data_AF-D9WSS4-F1
#
_entry.id   AF-D9WSS4-F1
#
_cell.length_a   1.000
_cell.length_b   1.000
_cell.length_c   1.000
_cell.angle_alpha   90.00
_cell.angle_beta   90.00
_cell.angle_gamma   90.00
#
_symmetry.space_group_name_H-M   'P 1'
#
loop_
_entity.id
_entity.type
_entity.pdbx_description
1 polymer ?
#
loop_
_entity_poly.entity_id
_entity_poly.type
_entity_poly.pdbx_seq_one_letter_code
_entity_poly.pdbx_strand_id
1 'polypeptide(L)'
;MSYVEVPGAKVPIRMWADPATVEGGAMQQLRNVATLPWIKGLAVMPDVHYGKGATVGSVIAMQGAVCPAAVGVDIGCGMSAVKSSLTADDLPGDLSRLRSKIEQAIPVGRGMHDNPVDPGRLHGFRTTGWDDFWGRFGGVAEAVKFRQERAVKQMGSLGSGNHFIEFCLDDEGSVWLMLHSGSRNIGKELAEYHIGQARGLPHNQGLIDRDLAVFIADTPQMAAYRHDLFWAQEYAKYNRAIMMSLFQEVVRKEFVKARPVFEPVISCHHNYVAEERYEDMDLLVTRKGAIRAGHGDYGIIPGSMGTGSYIVRGLGNEASFNSASHGAGRKMSRNAAKKRFSTQDLEEQTRGVECRKDSGVVDEIPGAYKPIEKVIDQQRDLVEVVARLKQIVCVKG
;
A
#
# COMPACT_ATOMS: atom_id res chain seq x y z
N MET A 1 -14.70 21.72 -12.22
CA MET A 1 -13.86 21.15 -11.16
C MET A 1 -13.91 19.63 -11.32
N SER A 2 -12.76 18.95 -11.26
CA SER A 2 -12.62 17.50 -11.36
C SER A 2 -13.09 16.75 -10.10
N TYR A 3 -13.23 17.47 -8.99
CA TYR A 3 -13.74 16.97 -7.72
C TYR A 3 -15.00 17.71 -7.27
N VAL A 4 -15.73 17.09 -6.35
CA VAL A 4 -16.90 17.67 -5.67
C VAL A 4 -16.52 18.05 -4.24
N GLU A 5 -16.99 19.20 -3.77
CA GLU A 5 -16.86 19.58 -2.36
C GLU A 5 -18.13 19.23 -1.58
N VAL A 6 -17.96 18.41 -0.55
CA VAL A 6 -19.02 18.14 0.44
C VAL A 6 -18.74 19.01 1.68
N PRO A 7 -19.77 19.66 2.27
CA PRO A 7 -19.58 20.43 3.50
C PRO A 7 -18.99 19.58 4.64
N GLY A 8 -17.89 20.06 5.22
CA GLY A 8 -17.29 19.51 6.44
C GLY A 8 -17.26 20.57 7.56
N ALA A 9 -17.05 20.14 8.80
CA ALA A 9 -17.21 21.01 9.97
C ALA A 9 -16.14 22.11 10.08
N LYS A 10 -14.86 21.79 9.79
CA LYS A 10 -13.76 22.76 9.81
C LYS A 10 -13.14 23.01 8.43
N VAL A 11 -13.18 22.01 7.55
CA VAL A 11 -12.64 22.07 6.18
C VAL A 11 -13.63 21.39 5.22
N PRO A 12 -13.70 21.82 3.95
CA PRO A 12 -14.46 21.09 2.93
C PRO A 12 -13.85 19.70 2.70
N ILE A 13 -14.71 18.72 2.37
CA ILE A 13 -14.30 17.38 1.97
C ILE A 13 -14.19 17.38 0.43
N ARG A 14 -12.97 17.42 -0.11
CA ARG A 14 -12.73 17.42 -1.56
C ARG A 14 -12.70 15.99 -2.09
N MET A 15 -13.61 15.64 -3.00
CA MET A 15 -13.88 14.25 -3.35
C MET A 15 -13.80 13.99 -4.86
N TRP A 16 -12.91 13.09 -5.25
CA TRP A 16 -12.80 12.51 -6.61
C TRP A 16 -13.66 11.24 -6.73
N ALA A 17 -14.84 11.26 -6.11
CA ALA A 17 -15.84 10.21 -6.16
C ALA A 17 -17.22 10.87 -6.16
N ASP A 18 -18.22 10.18 -6.71
CA ASP A 18 -19.61 10.63 -6.57
C ASP A 18 -20.05 10.43 -5.10
N PRO A 19 -20.35 11.51 -4.34
CA PRO A 19 -20.76 11.39 -2.94
C PRO A 19 -21.98 10.50 -2.73
N ALA A 20 -22.87 10.39 -3.72
CA ALA A 20 -24.06 9.53 -3.65
C ALA A 20 -23.71 8.03 -3.68
N THR A 21 -22.52 7.67 -4.16
CA THR A 21 -22.04 6.28 -4.25
C THR A 21 -21.22 5.85 -3.03
N VAL A 22 -20.87 6.79 -2.14
CA VAL A 22 -20.07 6.51 -0.95
C VAL A 22 -20.98 5.97 0.17
N GLU A 23 -20.61 4.81 0.72
CA GLU A 23 -21.35 4.18 1.82
C GLU A 23 -21.51 5.11 3.02
N GLY A 24 -22.68 5.11 3.66
CA GLY A 24 -23.01 6.03 4.76
C GLY A 24 -22.00 5.97 5.92
N GLY A 25 -21.48 4.78 6.25
CA GLY A 25 -20.44 4.63 7.28
C GLY A 25 -19.12 5.29 6.89
N ALA A 26 -18.69 5.17 5.63
CA ALA A 26 -17.49 5.83 5.12
C ALA A 26 -17.67 7.36 5.07
N MET A 27 -18.83 7.84 4.62
CA MET A 27 -19.16 9.27 4.64
C MET A 27 -19.16 9.84 6.07
N GLN A 28 -19.67 9.08 7.05
CA GLN A 28 -19.62 9.49 8.46
C GLN A 28 -18.18 9.57 8.99
N GLN A 29 -17.30 8.64 8.61
CA GLN A 29 -15.87 8.73 8.97
C GLN A 29 -15.23 10.01 8.41
N LEU A 30 -15.51 10.35 7.15
CA LEU A 30 -15.01 11.59 6.54
C LEU A 30 -15.51 12.85 7.28
N ARG A 31 -16.80 12.88 7.64
CA ARG A 31 -17.38 13.97 8.43
C ARG A 31 -16.75 14.07 9.81
N ASN A 32 -16.51 12.94 10.49
CA ASN A 32 -15.86 12.91 11.79
C ASN A 32 -14.42 13.45 11.69
N VAL A 33 -13.64 13.01 10.69
CA VAL A 33 -12.28 13.53 10.44
C VAL A 33 -12.28 15.04 10.23
N ALA A 34 -13.25 15.56 9.47
CA ALA A 34 -13.39 17.00 9.22
C ALA A 34 -13.76 17.83 10.48
N THR A 35 -14.03 17.21 11.64
CA THR A 35 -14.23 17.91 12.92
C THR A 35 -12.93 18.19 13.68
N LEU A 36 -11.81 17.54 13.32
CA LEU A 36 -10.59 17.58 14.10
C LEU A 36 -9.98 18.99 14.16
N PRO A 37 -9.62 19.51 15.36
CA PRO A 37 -9.06 20.86 15.51
C PRO A 37 -7.84 21.17 14.64
N TRP A 38 -7.01 20.16 14.37
CA TRP A 38 -5.73 20.30 13.66
C TRP A 38 -5.83 20.12 12.15
N ILE A 39 -6.99 19.75 11.60
CA ILE A 39 -7.14 19.48 10.17
C ILE A 39 -7.02 20.78 9.36
N LYS A 40 -6.24 20.73 8.28
CA LYS A 40 -6.06 21.82 7.30
C LYS A 40 -6.58 21.47 5.92
N GLY A 41 -6.72 20.17 5.62
CA GLY A 41 -7.53 19.74 4.49
C GLY A 41 -7.76 18.25 4.46
N LEU A 42 -8.75 17.89 3.64
CA LEU A 42 -9.21 16.52 3.46
C LEU A 42 -9.50 16.30 1.97
N ALA A 43 -8.70 15.44 1.35
CA ALA A 43 -8.95 14.95 -0.01
C ALA A 43 -9.32 13.47 0.02
N VAL A 44 -10.26 13.09 -0.84
CA VAL A 44 -10.87 11.76 -0.88
C VAL A 44 -10.78 11.22 -2.29
N MET A 45 -10.13 10.07 -2.41
CA MET A 45 -9.80 9.41 -3.67
C MET A 45 -11.00 8.56 -4.17
N PRO A 46 -11.06 8.23 -5.48
CA PRO A 46 -12.18 7.48 -6.07
C PRO A 46 -12.42 6.09 -5.46
N ASP A 47 -11.38 5.49 -4.92
CA ASP A 47 -11.37 4.17 -4.28
C ASP A 47 -11.87 4.19 -2.83
N VAL A 48 -12.40 5.32 -2.36
CA VAL A 48 -12.86 5.50 -0.98
C VAL A 48 -13.81 4.39 -0.51
N HIS A 49 -13.54 3.88 0.69
CA HIS A 49 -14.40 2.94 1.39
C HIS A 49 -14.09 2.94 2.89
N TYR A 50 -14.97 2.30 3.66
CA TYR A 50 -14.85 2.21 5.11
C TYR A 50 -13.51 1.57 5.52
N GLY A 51 -12.84 2.17 6.50
CA GLY A 51 -11.57 1.70 7.04
C GLY A 51 -11.58 1.63 8.57
N LYS A 52 -10.57 0.98 9.18
CA LYS A 52 -10.38 1.04 10.64
C LYS A 52 -9.72 2.36 11.03
N GLY A 53 -10.38 3.24 11.78
CA GLY A 53 -9.93 4.61 12.05
C GLY A 53 -10.44 5.60 11.01
N ALA A 54 -9.62 5.95 10.02
CA ALA A 54 -10.08 6.73 8.86
C ALA A 54 -10.51 5.83 7.68
N THR A 55 -11.23 6.40 6.71
CA THR A 55 -11.52 5.75 5.43
C THR A 55 -10.24 5.39 4.69
N VAL A 56 -10.27 4.27 3.96
CA VAL A 56 -9.27 4.02 2.90
C VAL A 56 -9.61 4.93 1.72
N GLY A 57 -8.61 5.41 0.98
CA GLY A 57 -8.79 6.43 -0.06
C GLY A 57 -8.86 7.84 0.53
N SER A 58 -8.24 8.11 1.67
CA SER A 58 -8.21 9.45 2.26
C SER A 58 -6.80 10.01 2.40
N VAL A 59 -6.71 11.33 2.20
CA VAL A 59 -5.53 12.15 2.40
C VAL A 59 -5.89 13.23 3.41
N ILE A 60 -5.28 13.16 4.57
CA ILE A 60 -5.62 13.98 5.74
C ILE A 60 -4.41 14.83 6.08
N ALA A 61 -4.50 16.13 5.84
CA ALA A 61 -3.44 17.07 6.13
C ALA A 61 -3.73 17.76 7.47
N MET A 62 -2.81 17.62 8.43
CA MET A 62 -2.91 18.23 9.76
C MET A 62 -1.72 19.13 10.05
N GLN A 63 -1.96 20.21 10.78
CA GLN A 63 -0.90 21.06 11.32
C GLN A 63 -0.64 20.71 12.78
N GLY A 64 0.60 20.37 13.11
CA GLY A 64 1.02 20.14 14.50
C GLY A 64 0.35 18.96 15.19
N ALA A 65 -0.26 18.02 14.46
CA ALA A 65 -0.82 16.80 15.01
C ALA A 65 -0.84 15.66 13.98
N VAL A 66 -0.94 14.43 14.46
CA VAL A 66 -1.06 13.23 13.61
C VAL A 66 -1.92 12.17 14.29
N CYS A 67 -2.83 11.57 13.52
CA CYS A 67 -3.69 10.50 13.99
C CYS A 67 -3.11 9.13 13.59
N PRO A 68 -2.55 8.33 14.52
CA PRO A 68 -1.93 7.04 14.17
C PRO A 68 -2.92 6.04 13.56
N ALA A 69 -4.18 6.02 14.03
CA ALA A 69 -5.20 5.12 13.46
C ALA A 69 -5.67 5.56 12.06
N ALA A 70 -5.44 6.83 11.69
CA ALA A 70 -5.68 7.32 10.34
C ALA A 70 -4.59 6.86 9.35
N VAL A 71 -3.41 6.46 9.79
CA VAL A 71 -2.38 5.80 8.95
C VAL A 71 -2.76 4.35 8.66
N GLY A 72 -3.29 3.67 9.69
CA GLY A 72 -3.61 2.24 9.67
C GLY A 72 -2.51 1.37 10.27
N VAL A 73 -2.81 0.08 10.44
CA VAL A 73 -1.91 -0.85 11.13
C VAL A 73 -0.79 -1.41 10.26
N ASP A 74 -0.93 -1.34 8.94
CA ASP A 74 0.14 -1.74 8.02
C ASP A 74 0.87 -0.51 7.52
N ILE A 75 1.71 0.04 8.41
CA ILE A 75 2.50 1.25 8.16
C ILE A 75 3.44 0.99 6.98
N GLY A 76 3.51 1.93 6.05
CA GLY A 76 4.35 1.80 4.86
C GLY A 76 3.88 0.73 3.88
N CYS A 77 2.66 0.17 4.01
CA CYS A 77 2.06 -0.64 2.95
C CYS A 77 2.16 0.10 1.62
N GLY A 78 2.57 -0.63 0.58
CA GLY A 78 3.01 -0.02 -0.66
C GLY A 78 3.18 -1.03 -1.79
N MET A 79 3.47 -0.48 -2.96
CA MET A 79 3.69 -1.22 -4.18
C MET A 79 5.13 -1.03 -4.67
N SER A 80 5.65 -2.02 -5.37
CA SER A 80 6.84 -1.86 -6.22
C SER A 80 6.61 -2.54 -7.55
N ALA A 81 7.07 -1.93 -8.65
CA ALA A 81 6.99 -2.48 -9.99
C ALA A 81 8.26 -2.18 -10.79
N VAL A 82 8.60 -3.06 -11.73
CA VAL A 82 9.74 -2.86 -12.63
C VAL A 82 9.48 -3.52 -13.98
N LYS A 83 9.75 -2.77 -15.06
CA LYS A 83 9.74 -3.27 -16.43
C LYS A 83 11.01 -4.07 -16.68
N SER A 84 10.89 -5.22 -17.33
CA SER A 84 12.02 -6.03 -17.78
C SER A 84 12.17 -5.94 -19.30
N SER A 85 13.31 -6.39 -19.81
CA SER A 85 13.52 -6.55 -21.25
C SER A 85 12.83 -7.78 -21.86
N LEU A 86 12.13 -8.58 -21.05
CA LEU A 86 11.38 -9.74 -21.56
C LEU A 86 10.07 -9.29 -22.19
N THR A 87 9.63 -10.05 -23.17
CA THR A 87 8.36 -9.88 -23.87
C THR A 87 7.52 -11.15 -23.75
N ALA A 88 6.26 -11.07 -24.19
CA ALA A 88 5.37 -12.23 -24.25
C ALA A 88 5.98 -13.40 -25.05
N ASP A 89 6.78 -13.12 -26.08
CA ASP A 89 7.41 -14.12 -26.94
C ASP A 89 8.55 -14.88 -26.24
N ASP A 90 9.11 -14.32 -25.16
CA ASP A 90 10.12 -14.98 -24.34
C ASP A 90 9.52 -15.99 -23.34
N LEU A 91 8.19 -15.98 -23.18
CA LEU A 91 7.51 -16.73 -22.13
C LEU A 91 7.22 -18.19 -22.54
N PRO A 92 7.40 -19.16 -21.63
CA PRO A 92 6.94 -20.52 -21.86
C PRO A 92 5.40 -20.58 -21.82
N GLY A 93 4.82 -21.61 -22.43
CA GLY A 93 3.37 -21.85 -22.36
C GLY A 93 2.85 -22.22 -20.97
N ASP A 94 3.72 -22.65 -20.05
CA ASP A 94 3.39 -22.96 -18.66
C ASP A 94 4.26 -22.14 -17.70
N LEU A 95 3.60 -21.36 -16.82
CA LEU A 95 4.21 -20.48 -15.82
C LEU A 95 4.12 -21.05 -14.39
N SER A 96 3.60 -22.26 -14.20
CA SER A 96 3.48 -22.93 -12.90
C SER A 96 4.83 -23.05 -12.19
N ARG A 97 5.88 -23.36 -12.95
CA ARG A 97 7.25 -23.43 -12.45
C ARG A 97 7.74 -22.05 -11.96
N LEU A 98 7.46 -20.98 -12.70
CA LEU A 98 7.82 -19.62 -12.28
C LEU A 98 7.13 -19.26 -10.96
N ARG A 99 5.81 -19.52 -10.86
CA ARG A 99 5.04 -19.32 -9.61
C ARG A 99 5.69 -20.05 -8.44
N SER A 100 6.00 -21.34 -8.62
CA SER A 100 6.63 -22.16 -7.58
C SER A 100 7.99 -21.62 -7.15
N LYS A 101 8.80 -21.12 -8.10
CA LYS A 101 10.11 -20.53 -7.79
C LYS A 101 10.01 -19.20 -7.05
N ILE A 102 8.99 -18.39 -7.33
CA ILE A 102 8.70 -17.17 -6.57
C ILE A 102 8.30 -17.54 -5.14
N GLU A 103 7.39 -18.50 -4.96
CA GLU A 103 6.93 -18.96 -3.64
C GLU A 103 8.06 -19.59 -2.80
N GLN A 104 9.03 -20.24 -3.44
CA GLN A 104 10.24 -20.76 -2.79
C GLN A 104 11.19 -19.64 -2.33
N ALA A 105 11.32 -18.58 -3.13
CA ALA A 105 12.26 -17.49 -2.85
C ALA A 105 11.70 -16.45 -1.86
N ILE A 106 10.38 -16.24 -1.85
CA ILE A 106 9.72 -15.20 -1.08
C ILE A 106 8.61 -15.82 -0.22
N PRO A 107 8.82 -15.95 1.11
CA PRO A 107 7.83 -16.51 2.01
C PRO A 107 6.51 -15.72 1.99
N VAL A 108 5.40 -16.45 1.97
CA VAL A 108 4.04 -15.90 1.91
C VAL A 108 3.27 -16.14 3.21
N GLY A 109 2.17 -15.42 3.39
CA GLY A 109 1.23 -15.64 4.48
C GLY A 109 1.80 -15.27 5.85
N ARG A 110 1.90 -16.27 6.74
CA ARG A 110 2.56 -16.16 8.04
C ARG A 110 4.03 -16.61 8.02
N GLY A 111 4.52 -17.08 6.87
CA GLY A 111 5.89 -17.51 6.68
C GLY A 111 6.92 -16.39 6.84
N MET A 112 8.16 -16.80 7.04
CA MET A 112 9.35 -15.96 7.13
C MET A 112 10.56 -16.79 6.67
N HIS A 113 11.70 -16.14 6.46
CA HIS A 113 12.92 -16.85 6.10
C HIS A 113 13.48 -17.61 7.29
N ASP A 114 14.05 -18.79 7.06
CA ASP A 114 14.73 -19.57 8.11
C ASP A 114 15.94 -18.79 8.65
N ASN A 115 16.68 -18.15 7.74
CA ASN A 115 17.82 -17.29 8.03
C ASN A 115 17.58 -15.89 7.44
N PRO A 116 18.09 -14.81 8.08
CA PRO A 116 18.01 -13.47 7.53
C PRO A 116 18.53 -13.38 6.10
N VAL A 117 17.83 -12.66 5.22
CA VAL A 117 18.33 -12.35 3.88
C VAL A 117 19.50 -11.38 4.00
N ASP A 118 20.66 -11.75 3.46
CA ASP A 118 21.85 -10.90 3.39
C ASP A 118 21.76 -9.97 2.16
N PRO A 119 21.53 -8.66 2.34
CA PRO A 119 21.38 -7.76 1.21
C PRO A 119 22.68 -7.58 0.42
N GLY A 120 23.85 -7.85 1.02
CA GLY A 120 25.14 -7.80 0.32
C GLY A 120 25.32 -8.90 -0.73
N ARG A 121 24.49 -9.95 -0.68
CA ARG A 121 24.48 -11.03 -1.69
C ARG A 121 23.48 -10.80 -2.82
N LEU A 122 22.59 -9.83 -2.68
CA LEU A 122 21.57 -9.54 -3.67
C LEU A 122 22.16 -8.70 -4.81
N HIS A 123 21.90 -9.13 -6.05
CA HIS A 123 22.45 -8.47 -7.23
C HIS A 123 22.06 -6.98 -7.29
N GLY A 124 23.06 -6.09 -7.24
CA GLY A 124 22.88 -4.63 -7.39
C GLY A 124 22.15 -3.95 -6.23
N PHE A 125 21.96 -4.64 -5.11
CA PHE A 125 21.30 -4.06 -3.94
C PHE A 125 22.23 -3.08 -3.22
N ARG A 126 21.71 -1.87 -2.95
CA ARG A 126 22.46 -0.84 -2.22
C ARG A 126 22.32 -1.08 -0.72
N THR A 127 23.44 -1.35 -0.04
CA THR A 127 23.50 -1.57 1.41
C THR A 127 23.76 -0.29 2.20
N THR A 128 23.97 0.85 1.54
CA THR A 128 24.14 2.15 2.20
C THR A 128 22.91 2.46 3.07
N GLY A 129 23.15 2.71 4.36
CA GLY A 129 22.08 3.00 5.34
C GLY A 129 21.46 1.76 5.99
N TRP A 130 21.83 0.55 5.59
CA TRP A 130 21.28 -0.69 6.17
C TRP A 130 21.60 -0.85 7.66
N ASP A 131 22.87 -0.63 8.04
CA ASP A 131 23.31 -0.75 9.43
C ASP A 131 22.74 0.38 10.31
N ASP A 132 22.64 1.60 9.77
CA ASP A 132 21.96 2.72 10.45
C ASP A 132 20.49 2.41 10.71
N PHE A 133 19.78 1.90 9.70
CA PHE A 133 18.38 1.50 9.80
C PHE A 133 18.15 0.48 10.93
N TRP A 134 18.97 -0.57 10.99
CA TRP A 134 18.87 -1.55 12.07
C TRP A 134 19.39 -1.02 13.41
N GLY A 135 20.38 -0.13 13.41
CA GLY A 135 20.86 0.56 14.61
C GLY A 135 19.75 1.37 15.29
N ARG A 136 18.93 2.07 14.48
CA ARG A 136 17.76 2.83 14.98
C ARG A 136 16.65 1.96 15.56
N PHE A 137 16.66 0.64 15.33
CA PHE A 137 15.74 -0.28 16.00
C PHE A 137 15.88 -0.22 17.52
N GLY A 138 17.08 0.06 18.05
CA GLY A 138 17.30 0.21 19.50
C GLY A 138 16.46 1.33 20.13
N GLY A 139 16.00 2.30 19.33
CA GLY A 139 15.14 3.41 19.77
C GLY A 139 13.65 3.15 19.66
N VAL A 140 13.19 2.01 19.11
CA VAL A 140 11.75 1.75 18.98
C VAL A 140 11.08 1.49 20.33
N ALA A 141 9.75 1.59 20.39
CA ALA A 141 8.98 1.31 21.60
C ALA A 141 9.42 0.01 22.31
N GLU A 142 9.75 0.12 23.60
CA GLU A 142 10.25 -0.99 24.43
C GLU A 142 9.33 -2.21 24.39
N ALA A 143 8.01 -1.97 24.40
CA ALA A 143 6.98 -3.01 24.33
C ALA A 143 7.03 -3.85 23.04
N VAL A 144 7.76 -3.41 22.00
CA VAL A 144 7.83 -4.07 20.69
C VAL A 144 9.24 -4.62 20.40
N LYS A 145 10.28 -4.22 21.15
CA LYS A 145 11.67 -4.63 20.88
C LYS A 145 11.89 -6.14 20.82
N PHE A 146 11.13 -6.92 21.60
CA PHE A 146 11.15 -8.39 21.58
C PHE A 146 10.85 -9.00 20.19
N ARG A 147 10.30 -8.20 19.26
CA ARG A 147 10.03 -8.61 17.87
C ARG A 147 11.24 -8.54 16.95
N GLN A 148 12.40 -8.06 17.38
CA GLN A 148 13.56 -7.84 16.51
C GLN A 148 13.93 -9.09 15.67
N GLU A 149 14.11 -10.24 16.31
CA GLU A 149 14.49 -11.48 15.63
C GLU A 149 13.48 -11.84 14.53
N ARG A 150 12.19 -11.74 14.86
CA ARG A 150 11.11 -11.98 13.90
C ARG A 150 11.12 -10.94 12.77
N ALA A 151 11.34 -9.67 13.07
CA ALA A 151 11.38 -8.60 12.08
C ALA A 151 12.52 -8.82 11.07
N VAL A 152 13.69 -9.27 11.55
CA VAL A 152 14.83 -9.62 10.69
C VAL A 152 14.48 -10.80 9.78
N LYS A 153 13.89 -11.88 10.31
CA LYS A 153 13.47 -13.05 9.50
C LYS A 153 12.32 -12.76 8.54
N GLN A 154 11.44 -11.80 8.88
CA GLN A 154 10.33 -11.38 8.02
C GLN A 154 10.73 -10.39 6.93
N MET A 155 11.93 -9.82 6.99
CA MET A 155 12.44 -8.94 5.95
C MET A 155 12.62 -9.71 4.64
N GLY A 156 12.00 -9.23 3.57
CA GLY A 156 11.92 -9.94 2.30
C GLY A 156 10.77 -10.97 2.24
N SER A 157 9.69 -10.78 3.02
CA SER A 157 8.50 -11.66 2.99
C SER A 157 7.23 -10.92 2.56
N LEU A 158 6.34 -11.63 1.88
CA LEU A 158 5.14 -11.04 1.28
C LEU A 158 4.07 -10.72 2.33
N GLY A 159 3.68 -11.74 3.08
CA GLY A 159 2.54 -11.66 3.97
C GLY A 159 1.21 -12.16 3.44
N SER A 160 0.16 -11.78 4.14
CA SER A 160 -1.23 -12.21 3.91
C SER A 160 -2.14 -11.01 3.64
N GLY A 161 -3.41 -11.28 3.34
CA GLY A 161 -4.41 -10.24 3.07
C GLY A 161 -4.35 -9.76 1.62
N ASN A 162 -4.33 -8.44 1.42
CA ASN A 162 -4.28 -7.85 0.09
C ASN A 162 -2.88 -7.88 -0.55
N HIS A 163 -1.86 -8.40 0.15
CA HIS A 163 -0.51 -8.55 -0.38
C HIS A 163 -0.45 -9.61 -1.49
N PHE A 164 0.36 -9.35 -2.52
CA PHE A 164 0.56 -10.22 -3.67
C PHE A 164 1.90 -9.96 -4.37
N ILE A 165 2.33 -10.91 -5.20
CA ILE A 165 3.36 -10.73 -6.23
C ILE A 165 2.72 -11.10 -7.56
N GLU A 166 2.88 -10.24 -8.56
CA GLU A 166 2.36 -10.46 -9.90
C GLU A 166 3.47 -10.38 -10.94
N PHE A 167 3.40 -11.29 -11.91
CA PHE A 167 4.16 -11.24 -13.15
C PHE A 167 3.16 -10.87 -14.24
N CYS A 168 3.37 -9.74 -14.90
CA CYS A 168 2.39 -9.09 -15.75
C CYS A 168 2.91 -8.87 -17.17
N LEU A 169 2.00 -8.70 -18.11
CA LEU A 169 2.25 -8.14 -19.42
C LEU A 169 1.60 -6.75 -19.51
N ASP A 170 2.25 -5.80 -20.17
CA ASP A 170 1.58 -4.58 -20.62
C ASP A 170 0.88 -4.76 -21.98
N ASP A 171 0.17 -3.73 -22.44
CA ASP A 171 -0.55 -3.75 -23.73
C ASP A 171 0.41 -3.90 -24.94
N GLU A 172 1.71 -3.62 -24.76
CA GLU A 172 2.76 -3.82 -25.77
C GLU A 172 3.40 -5.22 -25.69
N GLY A 173 2.96 -6.06 -24.74
CA GLY A 173 3.52 -7.38 -24.50
C GLY A 173 4.84 -7.38 -23.73
N SER A 174 5.25 -6.27 -23.12
CA SER A 174 6.43 -6.23 -22.26
C SER A 174 6.14 -6.82 -20.89
N VAL A 175 7.12 -7.50 -20.31
CA VAL A 175 6.99 -8.14 -19.00
C VAL A 175 7.30 -7.16 -17.87
N TRP A 176 6.41 -7.15 -16.88
CA TRP A 176 6.54 -6.39 -15.63
C TRP A 176 6.54 -7.31 -14.42
N LEU A 177 7.37 -6.98 -13.43
CA LEU A 177 7.38 -7.60 -12.11
C LEU A 177 6.74 -6.61 -11.13
N MET A 178 5.71 -7.03 -10.42
CA MET A 178 4.99 -6.17 -9.47
C MET A 178 4.79 -6.89 -8.13
N LEU A 179 4.85 -6.16 -7.02
CA LEU A 179 4.54 -6.69 -5.70
C LEU A 179 3.87 -5.66 -4.80
N HIS A 180 3.09 -6.16 -3.85
CA HIS A 180 2.34 -5.41 -2.85
C HIS A 180 2.67 -5.94 -1.46
N SER A 181 3.30 -5.12 -0.62
CA SER A 181 3.52 -5.45 0.79
C SER A 181 3.86 -4.22 1.64
N GLY A 182 3.79 -4.41 2.96
CA GLY A 182 4.07 -3.39 3.96
C GLY A 182 5.10 -3.81 5.00
N SER A 183 4.88 -3.35 6.23
CA SER A 183 5.83 -3.44 7.35
C SER A 183 5.68 -4.72 8.18
N ARG A 184 4.92 -5.69 7.68
CA ARG A 184 4.75 -7.02 8.29
C ARG A 184 4.24 -6.91 9.73
N ASN A 185 4.56 -7.88 10.59
CA ASN A 185 4.06 -7.87 11.97
C ASN A 185 4.66 -6.73 12.79
N ILE A 186 5.91 -6.32 12.52
CA ILE A 186 6.57 -5.29 13.32
C ILE A 186 5.84 -3.94 13.24
N GLY A 187 5.46 -3.50 12.03
CA GLY A 187 4.69 -2.26 11.92
C GLY A 187 3.28 -2.33 12.49
N LYS A 188 2.63 -3.51 12.45
CA LYS A 188 1.35 -3.74 13.14
C LYS A 188 1.46 -3.52 14.64
N GLU A 189 2.47 -4.09 15.28
CA GLU A 189 2.67 -4.00 16.73
C GLU A 189 3.00 -2.56 17.15
N LEU A 190 3.84 -1.86 16.38
CA LEU A 190 4.13 -0.43 16.59
C LEU A 190 2.87 0.43 16.43
N ALA A 191 2.06 0.19 15.39
CA ALA A 191 0.81 0.90 15.18
C ALA A 191 -0.17 0.68 16.33
N GLU A 192 -0.38 -0.58 16.75
CA GLU A 192 -1.29 -0.93 17.85
C GLU A 192 -0.84 -0.32 19.18
N TYR A 193 0.47 -0.34 19.47
CA TYR A 193 1.06 0.32 20.63
C TYR A 193 0.74 1.82 20.64
N HIS A 194 1.05 2.52 19.56
CA HIS A 194 0.88 3.99 19.49
C HIS A 194 -0.59 4.43 19.40
N ILE A 195 -1.46 3.66 18.75
CA ILE A 195 -2.92 3.88 18.79
C ILE A 195 -3.42 3.78 20.24
N GLY A 196 -2.93 2.79 20.99
CA GLY A 196 -3.24 2.63 22.41
C GLY A 196 -2.79 3.85 23.23
N GLN A 197 -1.55 4.31 23.03
CA GLN A 197 -1.01 5.49 23.71
C GLN A 197 -1.82 6.75 23.40
N ALA A 198 -2.10 7.03 22.12
CA ALA A 198 -2.85 8.22 21.70
C ALA A 198 -4.23 8.28 22.35
N ARG A 199 -4.97 7.16 22.40
CA ARG A 199 -6.31 7.08 23.02
C ARG A 199 -6.33 7.39 24.52
N GLY A 200 -5.19 7.25 25.21
CA GLY A 200 -5.05 7.52 26.65
C GLY A 200 -4.73 8.99 26.97
N LEU A 201 -4.41 9.83 25.98
CA LEU A 201 -3.96 11.19 26.24
C LEU A 201 -5.12 12.11 26.68
N PRO A 202 -4.91 13.03 27.65
CA PRO A 202 -5.96 13.89 28.17
C PRO A 202 -6.68 14.74 27.12
N HIS A 203 -5.97 15.28 26.13
CA HIS A 203 -6.57 16.10 25.06
C HIS A 203 -7.41 15.30 24.05
N ASN A 204 -7.31 13.98 24.08
CA ASN A 204 -8.12 13.10 23.23
C ASN A 204 -9.39 12.60 23.95
N GLN A 205 -9.63 13.03 25.19
CA GLN A 205 -10.86 12.69 25.91
C GLN A 205 -12.03 13.51 25.37
N GLY A 206 -13.12 12.84 24.97
CA GLY A 206 -14.32 13.50 24.42
C GLY A 206 -14.34 13.67 22.90
N LEU A 207 -13.41 13.06 22.15
CA LEU A 207 -13.50 12.98 20.70
C LEU A 207 -14.77 12.23 20.27
N ILE A 208 -15.38 12.67 19.17
CA ILE A 208 -16.57 12.03 18.57
C ILE A 208 -16.32 10.56 18.21
N ASP A 209 -15.06 10.24 17.91
CA ASP A 209 -14.59 8.90 17.65
C ASP A 209 -13.21 8.73 18.31
N ARG A 210 -13.08 7.68 19.13
CA ARG A 210 -11.82 7.36 19.82
C ARG A 210 -10.70 6.99 18.87
N ASP A 211 -11.01 6.55 17.65
CA ASP A 211 -10.01 6.26 16.64
C ASP A 211 -9.45 7.52 15.98
N LEU A 212 -9.97 8.70 16.30
CA LEU A 212 -9.42 9.97 15.84
C LEU A 212 -8.45 10.61 16.85
N ALA A 213 -8.01 9.86 17.87
CA ALA A 213 -7.00 10.30 18.81
C ALA A 213 -5.70 10.70 18.09
N VAL A 214 -5.08 11.80 18.52
CA VAL A 214 -3.86 12.35 17.90
C VAL A 214 -2.71 12.47 18.87
N PHE A 215 -1.48 12.41 18.35
CA PHE A 215 -0.33 13.03 18.98
C PHE A 215 -0.22 14.49 18.53
N ILE A 216 0.20 15.38 19.42
CA ILE A 216 0.40 16.81 19.15
C ILE A 216 1.89 17.15 19.12
N ALA A 217 2.27 18.13 18.31
CA ALA A 217 3.65 18.57 18.14
C ALA A 217 4.32 18.95 19.47
N ASP A 218 5.65 18.91 19.46
CA ASP A 218 6.50 19.31 20.59
C ASP A 218 6.24 18.54 21.90
N THR A 219 5.80 17.28 21.77
CA THR A 219 5.62 16.36 22.90
C THR A 219 6.53 15.13 22.79
N PRO A 220 6.97 14.54 23.93
CA PRO A 220 7.72 13.28 23.92
C PRO A 220 6.96 12.14 23.23
N GLN A 221 5.63 12.12 23.36
CA GLN A 221 4.77 11.11 22.74
C GLN A 221 4.76 11.23 21.22
N MET A 222 4.72 12.45 20.67
CA MET A 222 4.86 12.69 19.23
C MET A 222 6.25 12.29 18.74
N ALA A 223 7.32 12.61 19.47
CA ALA A 223 8.67 12.24 19.10
C ALA A 223 8.83 10.70 19.04
N ALA A 224 8.33 9.99 20.06
CA ALA A 224 8.34 8.53 20.10
C ALA A 224 7.53 7.91 18.95
N TYR A 225 6.33 8.45 18.66
CA TYR A 225 5.52 7.99 17.54
C TYR A 225 6.21 8.22 16.19
N ARG A 226 6.78 9.41 15.95
CA ARG A 226 7.48 9.73 14.69
C ARG A 226 8.67 8.82 14.45
N HIS A 227 9.47 8.53 15.50
CA HIS A 227 10.58 7.58 15.39
C HIS A 227 10.10 6.21 14.88
N ASP A 228 9.10 5.63 15.54
CA ASP A 228 8.57 4.31 15.20
C ASP A 228 7.85 4.28 13.84
N LEU A 229 7.11 5.35 13.52
CA LEU A 229 6.40 5.52 12.25
C LEU A 229 7.37 5.53 11.07
N PHE A 230 8.40 6.38 11.13
CA PHE A 230 9.37 6.50 10.04
C PHE A 230 10.26 5.27 9.93
N TRP A 231 10.63 4.66 11.07
CA TRP A 231 11.33 3.37 11.06
C TRP A 231 10.49 2.27 10.39
N ALA A 232 9.19 2.17 10.71
CA ALA A 232 8.31 1.18 10.09
C ALA A 232 8.06 1.43 8.59
N GLN A 233 7.96 2.70 8.17
CA GLN A 233 7.87 3.07 6.75
C GLN A 233 9.14 2.63 5.99
N GLU A 234 10.30 2.87 6.58
CA GLU A 234 11.59 2.45 6.02
C GLU A 234 11.75 0.93 5.99
N TYR A 235 11.32 0.22 7.05
CA TYR A 235 11.25 -1.24 7.07
C TYR A 235 10.40 -1.76 5.90
N ALA A 236 9.21 -1.19 5.66
CA ALA A 236 8.36 -1.60 4.56
C ALA A 236 9.01 -1.36 3.19
N LYS A 237 9.74 -0.24 3.03
CA LYS A 237 10.51 0.07 1.82
C LYS A 237 11.62 -0.97 1.59
N TYR A 238 12.41 -1.28 2.62
CA TYR A 238 13.44 -2.32 2.53
C TYR A 238 12.86 -3.72 2.27
N ASN A 239 11.73 -4.05 2.91
CA ASN A 239 11.04 -5.32 2.69
C ASN A 239 10.68 -5.49 1.20
N ARG A 240 10.07 -4.46 0.59
CA ARG A 240 9.75 -4.47 -0.84
C ARG A 240 11.00 -4.49 -1.73
N ALA A 241 12.05 -3.75 -1.37
CA ALA A 241 13.29 -3.73 -2.14
C ALA A 241 13.96 -5.10 -2.17
N ILE A 242 14.06 -5.78 -1.02
CA ILE A 242 14.62 -7.13 -0.91
C ILE A 242 13.78 -8.13 -1.69
N MET A 243 12.45 -8.10 -1.54
CA MET A 243 11.58 -8.99 -2.32
C MET A 243 11.71 -8.74 -3.82
N MET A 244 11.83 -7.48 -4.26
CA MET A 244 12.01 -7.17 -5.68
C MET A 244 13.33 -7.72 -6.20
N SER A 245 14.43 -7.60 -5.44
CA SER A 245 15.71 -8.21 -5.81
C SER A 245 15.63 -9.74 -5.89
N LEU A 246 15.00 -10.39 -4.91
CA LEU A 246 14.76 -11.84 -4.94
C LEU A 246 13.91 -12.26 -6.16
N PHE A 247 12.87 -11.49 -6.48
CA PHE A 247 12.00 -11.76 -7.61
C PHE A 247 12.77 -11.60 -8.94
N GLN A 248 13.56 -10.53 -9.10
CA GLN A 248 14.42 -10.35 -10.26
C GLN A 248 15.46 -11.48 -10.39
N GLU A 249 16.00 -12.01 -9.30
CA GLU A 249 16.90 -13.18 -9.34
C GLU A 249 16.19 -14.45 -9.81
N VAL A 250 14.96 -14.70 -9.35
CA VAL A 250 14.15 -15.80 -9.86
C VAL A 250 13.95 -15.67 -11.36
N VAL A 251 13.57 -14.47 -11.84
CA VAL A 251 13.39 -14.22 -13.28
C VAL A 251 14.70 -14.39 -14.07
N ARG A 252 15.84 -13.89 -13.58
CA ARG A 252 17.14 -14.12 -14.22
C ARG A 252 17.49 -15.61 -14.35
N LYS A 253 17.18 -16.41 -13.33
CA LYS A 253 17.47 -17.86 -13.30
C LYS A 253 16.55 -18.63 -14.25
N GLU A 254 15.26 -18.30 -14.27
CA GLU A 254 14.28 -18.99 -15.11
C GLU A 254 14.39 -18.59 -16.59
N PHE A 255 14.82 -17.35 -16.88
CA PHE A 255 14.98 -16.80 -18.24
C PHE A 255 16.45 -16.56 -18.62
N VAL A 256 17.35 -17.47 -18.22
CA VAL A 256 18.81 -17.30 -18.38
C VAL A 256 19.26 -17.03 -19.83
N LYS A 257 18.56 -17.62 -20.82
CA LYS A 257 18.88 -17.44 -22.24
C LYS A 257 18.58 -16.02 -22.74
N ALA A 258 17.50 -15.42 -22.24
CA ALA A 258 17.08 -14.07 -22.61
C ALA A 258 17.89 -12.97 -21.90
N ARG A 259 18.63 -13.33 -20.83
CA ARG A 259 19.48 -12.41 -20.05
C ARG A 259 18.73 -11.13 -19.65
N PRO A 260 17.62 -11.25 -18.92
CA PRO A 260 16.74 -10.12 -18.66
C PRO A 260 17.47 -9.00 -17.92
N VAL A 261 17.30 -7.78 -18.44
CA VAL A 261 17.65 -6.54 -17.74
C VAL A 261 16.38 -5.89 -17.23
N PHE A 262 16.54 -5.02 -16.23
CA PHE A 262 15.41 -4.39 -15.55
C PHE A 262 15.61 -2.88 -15.51
N GLU A 263 14.56 -2.14 -15.78
CA GLU A 263 14.50 -0.69 -15.65
C GLU A 263 14.57 -0.25 -14.17
N PRO A 264 14.67 1.07 -13.88
CA PRO A 264 14.53 1.56 -12.52
C PRO A 264 13.21 1.12 -11.86
N VAL A 265 13.31 0.64 -10.61
CA VAL A 265 12.15 0.19 -9.83
C VAL A 265 11.29 1.39 -9.44
N ILE A 266 10.01 1.34 -9.80
CA ILE A 266 8.97 2.24 -9.27
C ILE A 266 8.56 1.71 -7.90
N SER A 267 8.55 2.54 -6.86
CA SER A 267 8.07 2.14 -5.53
C SER A 267 7.36 3.28 -4.83
N CYS A 268 6.16 3.02 -4.32
CA CYS A 268 5.35 4.00 -3.61
C CYS A 268 4.67 3.38 -2.38
N HIS A 269 4.59 4.15 -1.30
CA HIS A 269 3.73 3.82 -0.16
C HIS A 269 2.29 4.28 -0.45
N HIS A 270 1.30 3.62 0.15
CA HIS A 270 -0.08 4.08 0.18
C HIS A 270 -0.71 4.14 1.58
N ASN A 271 -0.01 3.69 2.62
CA ASN A 271 -0.37 3.91 4.03
C ASN A 271 0.82 4.53 4.77
N TYR A 272 0.90 5.85 4.85
CA TYR A 272 2.07 6.53 5.41
C TYR A 272 1.78 7.98 5.79
N VAL A 273 2.71 8.58 6.52
CA VAL A 273 2.74 10.01 6.81
C VAL A 273 3.98 10.62 6.17
N ALA A 274 3.82 11.80 5.60
CA ALA A 274 4.91 12.63 5.10
C ALA A 274 4.82 14.04 5.68
N GLU A 275 5.98 14.67 5.82
CA GLU A 275 6.11 16.09 6.12
C GLU A 275 6.15 16.85 4.81
N GLU A 276 5.16 17.71 4.59
CA GLU A 276 4.99 18.44 3.33
C GLU A 276 4.61 19.89 3.60
N ARG A 277 5.03 20.79 2.72
CA ARG A 277 4.75 22.22 2.83
C ARG A 277 3.71 22.65 1.80
N TYR A 278 2.62 23.25 2.25
CA TYR A 278 1.55 23.80 1.41
C TYR A 278 1.16 25.18 1.92
N GLU A 279 1.06 26.18 1.04
CA GLU A 279 0.68 27.56 1.42
C GLU A 279 1.47 28.09 2.64
N ASP A 280 2.78 27.85 2.65
CA ASP A 280 3.71 28.18 3.76
C ASP A 280 3.43 27.51 5.11
N MET A 281 2.56 26.50 5.15
CA MET A 281 2.32 25.66 6.33
C MET A 281 3.07 24.33 6.21
N ASP A 282 3.80 23.98 7.26
CA ASP A 282 4.35 22.63 7.43
C ASP A 282 3.24 21.71 7.96
N LEU A 283 2.91 20.69 7.17
CA LEU A 283 1.81 19.77 7.43
C LEU A 283 2.32 18.32 7.55
N LEU A 284 1.68 17.56 8.43
CA LEU A 284 1.75 16.12 8.44
C LEU A 284 0.62 15.57 7.57
N VAL A 285 0.98 15.09 6.38
CA VAL A 285 0.05 14.55 5.39
C VAL A 285 -0.03 13.04 5.57
N THR A 286 -1.13 12.59 6.17
CA THR A 286 -1.46 11.17 6.29
C THR A 286 -2.15 10.71 5.01
N ARG A 287 -1.60 9.70 4.35
CA ARG A 287 -2.25 9.00 3.24
C ARG A 287 -2.61 7.59 3.66
N LYS A 288 -3.87 7.22 3.51
CA LYS A 288 -4.36 5.86 3.78
C LYS A 288 -5.15 5.35 2.59
N GLY A 289 -4.59 4.34 1.95
CA GLY A 289 -5.02 3.92 0.62
C GLY A 289 -4.91 5.05 -0.40
N ALA A 290 -3.86 5.86 -0.36
CA ALA A 290 -3.58 6.88 -1.35
C ALA A 290 -2.08 7.01 -1.57
N ILE A 291 -1.64 7.21 -2.82
CA ILE A 291 -0.23 7.36 -3.18
C ILE A 291 0.12 8.84 -3.36
N ARG A 292 1.41 9.18 -3.25
CA ARG A 292 1.90 10.47 -3.79
C ARG A 292 1.79 10.46 -5.31
N ALA A 293 1.33 11.57 -5.86
CA ALA A 293 1.17 11.87 -7.28
C ALA A 293 1.60 13.32 -7.56
N GLY A 294 2.78 13.71 -7.05
CA GLY A 294 3.41 14.97 -7.45
C GLY A 294 3.74 14.96 -8.94
N HIS A 295 3.98 16.14 -9.52
CA HIS A 295 4.26 16.24 -10.95
C HIS A 295 5.49 15.39 -11.33
N GLY A 296 5.28 14.38 -12.18
CA GLY A 296 6.32 13.46 -12.63
C GLY A 296 6.59 12.26 -11.71
N ASP A 297 5.94 12.17 -10.55
CA ASP A 297 6.05 11.00 -9.67
C ASP A 297 5.45 9.77 -10.35
N TYR A 298 6.18 8.66 -10.37
CA TYR A 298 5.60 7.39 -10.78
C TYR A 298 4.84 6.72 -9.65
N GLY A 299 3.67 6.18 -9.98
CA GLY A 299 2.76 5.48 -9.08
C GLY A 299 2.29 4.16 -9.64
N ILE A 300 1.69 3.34 -8.77
CA ILE A 300 1.14 2.03 -9.12
C ILE A 300 -0.27 1.95 -8.53
N ILE A 301 -1.27 1.71 -9.38
CA ILE A 301 -2.67 1.59 -9.00
C ILE A 301 -3.16 0.19 -9.38
N PRO A 302 -3.07 -0.80 -8.47
CA PRO A 302 -3.55 -2.15 -8.71
C PRO A 302 -5.08 -2.26 -8.77
N GLY A 303 -5.56 -3.15 -9.64
CA GLY A 303 -6.93 -3.62 -9.60
C GLY A 303 -7.14 -4.67 -8.50
N SER A 304 -7.44 -5.88 -8.95
CA SER A 304 -7.67 -7.08 -8.14
C SER A 304 -7.05 -8.28 -8.86
N MET A 305 -7.05 -9.45 -8.22
CA MET A 305 -6.64 -10.68 -8.89
C MET A 305 -7.50 -10.90 -10.15
N GLY A 306 -6.88 -10.91 -11.33
CA GLY A 306 -7.57 -11.07 -12.63
C GLY A 306 -8.11 -9.78 -13.26
N THR A 307 -7.98 -8.61 -12.62
CA THR A 307 -8.22 -7.31 -13.28
C THR A 307 -6.91 -6.56 -13.48
N GLY A 308 -6.90 -5.64 -14.45
CA GLY A 308 -5.70 -4.90 -14.81
C GLY A 308 -5.21 -3.98 -13.69
N SER A 309 -3.91 -3.69 -13.73
CA SER A 309 -3.23 -2.71 -12.88
C SER A 309 -2.66 -1.59 -13.74
N TYR A 310 -2.36 -0.44 -13.17
CA TYR A 310 -1.86 0.71 -13.93
C TYR A 310 -0.54 1.22 -13.35
N ILE A 311 0.43 1.45 -14.23
CA ILE A 311 1.56 2.35 -13.96
C ILE A 311 1.11 3.74 -14.36
N VAL A 312 1.26 4.70 -13.45
CA VAL A 312 0.78 6.06 -13.64
C VAL A 312 1.89 7.08 -13.35
N ARG A 313 1.72 8.29 -13.88
CA ARG A 313 2.57 9.44 -13.56
C ARG A 313 1.72 10.58 -13.00
N GLY A 314 2.15 11.17 -11.89
CA GLY A 314 1.43 12.21 -11.18
C GLY A 314 1.43 13.53 -11.94
N LEU A 315 0.29 14.25 -11.86
CA LEU A 315 0.10 15.57 -12.48
C LEU A 315 0.33 16.73 -11.51
N GLY A 316 0.52 16.45 -10.21
CA GLY A 316 0.84 17.48 -9.21
C GLY A 316 -0.35 18.35 -8.81
N ASN A 317 -1.53 17.75 -8.64
CA ASN A 317 -2.72 18.49 -8.20
C ASN A 317 -2.64 18.83 -6.71
N GLU A 318 -2.44 20.11 -6.38
CA GLU A 318 -2.35 20.58 -4.99
C GLU A 318 -3.66 20.44 -4.21
N ALA A 319 -4.82 20.46 -4.89
CA ALA A 319 -6.11 20.29 -4.20
C ALA A 319 -6.25 18.90 -3.57
N SER A 320 -5.54 17.89 -4.10
CA SER A 320 -5.44 16.54 -3.54
C SER A 320 -4.22 16.32 -2.65
N PHE A 321 -3.48 17.38 -2.29
CA PHE A 321 -2.16 17.28 -1.66
C PHE A 321 -1.21 16.40 -2.46
N ASN A 322 -1.18 16.61 -3.79
CA ASN A 322 -0.35 15.84 -4.72
C ASN A 322 -0.53 14.34 -4.51
N SER A 323 -1.78 13.87 -4.52
CA SER A 323 -2.13 12.48 -4.23
C SER A 323 -3.10 11.89 -5.24
N ALA A 324 -3.11 10.56 -5.32
CA ALA A 324 -4.02 9.77 -6.16
C ALA A 324 -4.48 8.50 -5.44
N SER A 325 -5.44 7.78 -6.02
CA SER A 325 -5.92 6.50 -5.50
C SER A 325 -4.81 5.46 -5.40
N HIS A 326 -4.97 4.44 -4.56
CA HIS A 326 -4.01 3.33 -4.45
C HIS A 326 -4.49 2.03 -5.09
N GLY A 327 -5.74 1.94 -5.53
CA GLY A 327 -6.25 0.73 -6.17
C GLY A 327 -7.74 0.79 -6.50
N ALA A 328 -8.36 -0.35 -6.79
CA ALA A 328 -9.78 -0.39 -7.14
C ALA A 328 -10.73 -0.06 -5.96
N GLY A 329 -10.32 -0.35 -4.72
CA GLY A 329 -11.21 -0.30 -3.56
C GLY A 329 -12.23 -1.44 -3.54
N ARG A 330 -12.62 -1.89 -2.33
CA ARG A 330 -13.55 -3.02 -2.18
C ARG A 330 -15.01 -2.56 -2.33
N LYS A 331 -15.84 -3.38 -2.98
CA LYS A 331 -17.31 -3.26 -2.98
C LYS A 331 -17.96 -3.99 -1.81
N MET A 332 -17.26 -4.94 -1.20
CA MET A 332 -17.79 -5.74 -0.10
C MET A 332 -16.69 -6.23 0.84
N SER A 333 -17.07 -6.55 2.07
CA SER A 333 -16.15 -7.11 3.07
C SER A 333 -15.63 -8.49 2.66
N ARG A 334 -14.49 -8.90 3.22
CA ARG A 334 -13.91 -10.24 3.02
C ARG A 334 -14.89 -11.35 3.42
N ASN A 335 -15.60 -11.15 4.53
CA ASN A 335 -16.60 -12.11 5.01
C ASN A 335 -17.81 -12.19 4.09
N ALA A 336 -18.24 -11.06 3.50
CA ALA A 336 -19.31 -11.06 2.51
C ALA A 336 -18.88 -11.77 1.22
N ALA A 337 -17.66 -11.54 0.75
CA ALA A 337 -17.11 -12.22 -0.42
C ALA A 337 -17.05 -13.75 -0.23
N LYS A 338 -16.53 -14.22 0.92
CA LYS A 338 -16.48 -15.66 1.28
C LYS A 338 -17.83 -16.34 1.36
N LYS A 339 -18.90 -15.60 1.68
CA LYS A 339 -20.28 -16.13 1.71
C LYS A 339 -20.93 -16.14 0.33
N ARG A 340 -20.51 -15.27 -0.57
CA ARG A 340 -21.15 -15.03 -1.86
C ARG A 340 -20.53 -15.84 -2.99
N PHE A 341 -19.22 -16.07 -2.94
CA PHE A 341 -18.46 -16.69 -4.02
C PHE A 341 -17.87 -18.04 -3.59
N SER A 342 -17.70 -18.91 -4.58
CA SER A 342 -17.11 -20.24 -4.46
C SER A 342 -15.71 -20.29 -5.08
N THR A 343 -15.01 -21.41 -4.91
CA THR A 343 -13.75 -21.68 -5.63
C THR A 343 -13.96 -21.80 -7.13
N GLN A 344 -15.13 -22.26 -7.58
CA GLN A 344 -15.46 -22.31 -9.01
C GLN A 344 -15.57 -20.91 -9.62
N ASP A 345 -16.22 -19.97 -8.91
CA ASP A 345 -16.28 -18.57 -9.32
C ASP A 345 -14.87 -17.96 -9.43
N LEU A 346 -13.99 -18.34 -8.50
CA LEU A 346 -12.60 -17.90 -8.51
C LEU A 346 -11.88 -18.40 -9.76
N GLU A 347 -11.98 -19.69 -10.06
CA GLU A 347 -11.35 -20.31 -11.23
C GLU A 347 -11.82 -19.69 -12.54
N GLU A 348 -13.12 -19.41 -12.65
CA GLU A 348 -13.71 -18.78 -13.82
C GLU A 348 -13.20 -17.35 -13.99
N GLN A 349 -13.20 -16.56 -12.91
CA GLN A 349 -12.81 -15.15 -12.98
C GLN A 349 -11.29 -14.94 -13.09
N THR A 350 -10.47 -15.94 -12.76
CA THR A 350 -9.00 -15.90 -12.95
C THR A 350 -8.52 -16.75 -14.13
N ARG A 351 -9.41 -17.08 -15.07
CA ARG A 351 -9.04 -17.85 -16.27
C ARG A 351 -7.93 -17.14 -17.05
N GLY A 352 -6.85 -17.87 -17.32
CA GLY A 352 -5.65 -17.34 -18.00
C GLY A 352 -4.60 -16.73 -17.06
N VAL A 353 -4.83 -16.77 -15.75
CA VAL A 353 -3.85 -16.38 -14.72
C VAL A 353 -3.39 -17.61 -13.96
N GLU A 354 -2.09 -17.83 -13.88
CA GLU A 354 -1.49 -18.86 -13.02
C GLU A 354 -1.49 -18.37 -11.58
N CYS A 355 -2.39 -18.91 -10.76
CA CYS A 355 -2.56 -18.51 -9.37
C CYS A 355 -3.10 -19.66 -8.51
N ARG A 356 -3.06 -19.49 -7.18
CA ARG A 356 -3.77 -20.38 -6.27
C ARG A 356 -5.27 -20.28 -6.49
N LYS A 357 -5.95 -21.43 -6.45
CA LYS A 357 -7.39 -21.59 -6.71
C LYS A 357 -8.05 -22.37 -5.57
N ASP A 358 -7.83 -21.89 -4.34
CA ASP A 358 -8.34 -22.53 -3.13
C ASP A 358 -9.16 -21.56 -2.26
N SER A 359 -9.86 -22.10 -1.26
CA SER A 359 -10.76 -21.32 -0.39
C SER A 359 -10.06 -20.22 0.40
N GLY A 360 -8.73 -20.29 0.55
CA GLY A 360 -7.92 -19.31 1.25
C GLY A 360 -7.82 -17.96 0.53
N VAL A 361 -8.12 -17.89 -0.77
CA VAL A 361 -8.00 -16.68 -1.59
C VAL A 361 -9.33 -16.16 -2.15
N VAL A 362 -10.45 -16.82 -1.84
CA VAL A 362 -11.80 -16.43 -2.32
C VAL A 362 -12.21 -15.03 -1.84
N ASP A 363 -11.72 -14.56 -0.69
CA ASP A 363 -12.00 -13.19 -0.23
C ASP A 363 -11.32 -12.09 -1.07
N GLU A 364 -10.44 -12.46 -1.99
CA GLU A 364 -9.72 -11.55 -2.88
C GLU A 364 -10.12 -11.71 -4.35
N ILE A 365 -11.26 -12.39 -4.62
CA ILE A 365 -11.84 -12.57 -5.95
C ILE A 365 -12.15 -11.22 -6.64
N PRO A 366 -11.94 -11.08 -7.96
CA PRO A 366 -12.16 -9.81 -8.67
C PRO A 366 -13.57 -9.22 -8.51
N GLY A 367 -14.61 -10.06 -8.44
CA GLY A 367 -15.98 -9.61 -8.17
C GLY A 367 -16.18 -8.86 -6.83
N ALA A 368 -15.22 -8.91 -5.90
CA ALA A 368 -15.27 -8.17 -4.63
C ALA A 368 -14.80 -6.70 -4.73
N TYR A 369 -14.30 -6.27 -5.90
CA TYR A 369 -13.66 -4.96 -6.10
C TYR A 369 -14.48 -4.05 -7.04
N LYS A 370 -14.25 -2.72 -6.94
CA LYS A 370 -14.82 -1.78 -7.91
C LYS A 370 -14.15 -1.97 -9.29
N PRO A 371 -14.80 -1.59 -10.41
CA PRO A 371 -14.13 -1.61 -11.70
C PRO A 371 -13.00 -0.59 -11.68
N ILE A 372 -11.77 -1.05 -11.88
CA ILE A 372 -10.57 -0.20 -11.77
C ILE A 372 -10.57 0.91 -12.82
N GLU A 373 -11.16 0.66 -14.00
CA GLU A 373 -11.32 1.64 -15.08
C GLU A 373 -12.09 2.88 -14.60
N LYS A 374 -13.16 2.69 -13.81
CA LYS A 374 -13.93 3.80 -13.25
C LYS A 374 -13.09 4.63 -12.26
N VAL A 375 -12.26 3.98 -11.46
CA VAL A 375 -11.37 4.67 -10.52
C VAL A 375 -10.35 5.50 -11.28
N ILE A 376 -9.75 4.97 -12.35
CA ILE A 376 -8.82 5.72 -13.21
C ILE A 376 -9.53 6.90 -13.91
N ASP A 377 -10.74 6.69 -14.42
CA ASP A 377 -11.50 7.73 -15.12
C ASP A 377 -11.87 8.92 -14.23
N GLN A 378 -12.09 8.69 -12.94
CA GLN A 378 -12.47 9.71 -11.96
C GLN A 378 -11.30 10.59 -11.49
N GLN A 379 -10.06 10.29 -11.88
CA GLN A 379 -8.86 10.99 -11.39
C GLN A 379 -7.91 11.40 -12.53
N ARG A 380 -8.44 11.65 -13.73
CA ARG A 380 -7.66 12.04 -14.92
C ARG A 380 -6.89 13.36 -14.77
N ASP A 381 -7.23 14.16 -13.76
CA ASP A 381 -6.53 15.39 -13.37
C ASP A 381 -5.48 15.17 -12.26
N LEU A 382 -5.43 13.97 -11.66
CA LEU A 382 -4.44 13.60 -10.64
C LEU A 382 -3.26 12.84 -11.25
N VAL A 383 -3.55 11.98 -12.23
CA VAL A 383 -2.56 11.11 -12.85
C VAL A 383 -2.81 10.92 -14.35
N GLU A 384 -1.75 10.66 -15.10
CA GLU A 384 -1.80 10.10 -16.45
C GLU A 384 -1.39 8.62 -16.44
N VAL A 385 -1.98 7.83 -17.34
CA VAL A 385 -1.65 6.41 -17.48
C VAL A 385 -0.39 6.27 -18.35
N VAL A 386 0.61 5.57 -17.80
CA VAL A 386 1.86 5.25 -18.52
C VAL A 386 1.78 3.85 -19.13
N ALA A 387 1.26 2.87 -18.38
CA ALA A 387 1.07 1.52 -18.88
C ALA A 387 -0.11 0.86 -18.17
N ARG A 388 -0.87 0.04 -18.90
CA ARG A 388 -1.84 -0.90 -18.34
C ARG A 388 -1.19 -2.27 -18.27
N LEU A 389 -1.29 -2.92 -17.13
CA LEU A 389 -0.72 -4.22 -16.84
C LEU A 389 -1.84 -5.26 -16.67
N LYS A 390 -1.62 -6.46 -17.17
CA LYS A 390 -2.46 -7.63 -16.93
C LYS A 390 -1.59 -8.75 -16.35
N GLN A 391 -1.97 -9.26 -15.19
CA GLN A 391 -1.26 -10.37 -14.57
C GLN A 391 -1.45 -11.66 -15.37
N ILE A 392 -0.38 -12.45 -15.44
CA ILE A 392 -0.35 -13.81 -15.98
C ILE A 392 0.14 -14.82 -14.92
N VAL A 393 0.83 -14.34 -13.87
CA VAL A 393 1.06 -15.08 -12.62
C VAL A 393 0.66 -14.21 -11.44
N CYS A 394 -0.02 -14.79 -10.45
CA CYS A 394 -0.35 -14.14 -9.18
C CYS A 394 -0.02 -15.06 -8.00
N VAL A 395 0.86 -14.60 -7.11
CA VAL A 395 1.25 -15.26 -5.86
C VAL A 395 0.62 -14.50 -4.69
N LYS A 396 -0.08 -15.23 -3.81
CA LYS A 396 -0.71 -14.71 -2.60
C LYS A 396 -0.47 -15.65 -1.42
N GLY A 397 -0.46 -15.06 -0.22
CA GLY A 397 -0.21 -15.77 1.04
C GLY A 397 -1.41 -16.20 1.84
#